data_AF-A0A2Y9NZM2-F1
#
_entry.id   AF-A0A2Y9NZM2-F1
#
_cell.length_a   1.000
_cell.length_b   1.000
_cell.length_c   1.000
_cell.angle_alpha   90.00
_cell.angle_beta   90.00
_cell.angle_gamma   90.00
#
_symmetry.space_group_name_H-M   'P 1'
#
loop_
_entity.id
_entity.type
_entity.pdbx_description
1 polymer ?
#
loop_
_entity_poly.entity_id
_entity_poly.type
_entity_poly.pdbx_seq_one_letter_code
_entity_poly.pdbx_strand_id
1 'polypeptide(L)'
;MEREGGGGSLFFRGLQNRSHEKMKLRTRKSTLYLSQQKSTGRGGDLLGENIYLVLFTIALRICNCFLVQTSFVPDEYWQSLEVAHHMVFNYGYLTWEWRERLRGYTYPLIFASIYKILHLLGKDSVQLLIWIPRLAQALLSAIADLRLYSLMKQLENQQVARWVFFCQLCSWFTWYCCTRTLTNTMETVLTIIALFYYPLEGSKFMNSVKYSSLVALAFIIRPTAVILWIPLLFRHFWQEQRKLDLILHQFLPVGFVTLSFSLIIDRIFFGQWTLVQYNFLKFNVLQNVGSFYGSHPWHWYFSQGFPAVLGTHLPFFIHGCLLAPKRYRIFLVTVLWTLLVYSHVHHPLPMRFLQCPPDLTGKSDYLVEADIFYLNPLKWLYREFQNDSTLPTHLIIFSILEEEINPFLISNKYERTAVFFHTHFPERRTGSHIYVYERKLKGKLNQT
;
A
#
# COMPACT_ATOMS: atom_id res chain seq x y z
N MET A 1 9.42 -100.19 28.27
CA MET A 1 10.32 -99.59 29.28
C MET A 1 10.09 -98.10 29.25
N GLU A 2 9.66 -97.55 30.40
CA GLU A 2 9.92 -96.20 30.95
C GLU A 2 10.43 -95.11 29.98
N ARG A 3 9.98 -93.84 30.01
CA ARG A 3 9.34 -93.02 31.05
C ARG A 3 8.85 -91.71 30.39
N GLU A 4 7.71 -91.24 30.85
CA GLU A 4 7.38 -89.89 31.32
C GLU A 4 8.00 -88.63 30.68
N GLY A 5 7.15 -87.60 30.53
CA GLY A 5 7.61 -86.23 30.77
C GLY A 5 6.99 -85.12 29.91
N GLY A 6 5.73 -84.77 30.19
CA GLY A 6 5.30 -83.38 30.44
C GLY A 6 5.35 -82.30 29.34
N GLY A 7 4.29 -81.48 29.34
CA GLY A 7 4.37 -80.08 28.93
C GLY A 7 3.59 -79.75 27.66
N GLY A 8 2.32 -79.37 27.83
CA GLY A 8 1.47 -78.90 26.74
C GLY A 8 1.85 -77.51 26.21
N SER A 9 1.39 -77.20 25.00
CA SER A 9 0.91 -75.88 24.61
C SER A 9 0.28 -75.97 23.21
N LEU A 10 -0.99 -75.61 23.15
CA LEU A 10 -1.74 -75.30 21.94
C LEU A 10 -1.01 -74.25 21.08
N PHE A 11 -0.98 -74.41 19.76
CA PHE A 11 -1.55 -73.43 18.80
C PHE A 11 -1.30 -73.83 17.32
N PHE A 12 -2.40 -73.90 16.58
CA PHE A 12 -2.59 -73.63 15.15
C PHE A 12 -1.37 -73.57 14.20
N ARG A 13 -1.31 -74.57 13.30
CA ARG A 13 -0.83 -74.44 11.90
C ARG A 13 -1.86 -75.21 11.07
N GLY A 14 -2.78 -74.59 10.32
CA GLY A 14 -2.53 -73.54 9.34
C GLY A 14 -2.58 -74.18 7.95
N LEU A 15 -3.75 -74.68 7.57
CA LEU A 15 -4.09 -75.23 6.25
C LEU A 15 -3.82 -74.17 5.17
N GLN A 16 -2.76 -74.40 4.41
CA GLN A 16 -2.42 -73.67 3.20
C GLN A 16 -3.10 -74.37 2.02
N ASN A 17 -4.19 -73.81 1.52
CA ASN A 17 -4.60 -73.81 0.10
C ASN A 17 -6.07 -73.40 -0.06
N ARG A 18 -6.32 -72.12 -0.34
CA ARG A 18 -7.45 -71.71 -1.18
C ARG A 18 -7.01 -70.59 -2.11
N SER A 19 -7.14 -70.88 -3.39
CA SER A 19 -6.96 -70.02 -4.55
C SER A 19 -7.68 -68.67 -4.41
N HIS A 20 -6.96 -67.58 -4.64
CA HIS A 20 -7.53 -66.23 -4.78
C HIS A 20 -8.26 -66.12 -6.13
N GLU A 21 -9.53 -66.47 -6.15
CA GLU A 21 -10.44 -66.07 -7.22
C GLU A 21 -10.74 -64.56 -7.06
N LYS A 22 -10.32 -63.74 -8.02
CA LYS A 22 -10.58 -62.29 -8.02
C LYS A 22 -12.08 -62.05 -8.16
N MET A 23 -12.75 -61.78 -7.04
CA MET A 23 -14.16 -61.37 -7.00
C MET A 23 -14.34 -60.05 -7.77
N LYS A 24 -14.96 -60.11 -8.96
CA LYS A 24 -15.35 -58.90 -9.72
C LYS A 24 -16.48 -58.19 -8.99
N LEU A 25 -16.14 -57.14 -8.24
CA LEU A 25 -17.12 -56.25 -7.62
C LEU A 25 -17.96 -55.57 -8.72
N ARG A 26 -19.27 -55.82 -8.70
CA ARG A 26 -20.25 -55.16 -9.57
C ARG A 26 -20.34 -53.68 -9.18
N THR A 27 -19.79 -52.80 -10.00
CA THR A 27 -19.90 -51.35 -9.81
C THR A 27 -21.34 -50.89 -10.04
N ARG A 28 -22.04 -50.54 -8.96
CA ARG A 28 -23.36 -49.90 -9.02
C ARG A 28 -23.17 -48.45 -9.50
N LYS A 29 -23.63 -48.12 -10.71
CA LYS A 29 -23.74 -46.73 -11.17
C LYS A 29 -24.88 -46.05 -10.40
N SER A 30 -24.56 -45.45 -9.26
CA SER A 30 -25.47 -44.58 -8.52
C SER A 30 -25.49 -43.19 -9.15
N THR A 31 -26.69 -42.71 -9.48
CA THR A 31 -26.95 -41.37 -10.05
C THR A 31 -26.47 -40.23 -9.14
N LEU A 32 -26.32 -40.52 -7.84
CA LEU A 32 -25.86 -39.58 -6.81
C LEU A 32 -24.37 -39.21 -6.95
N TYR A 33 -23.54 -40.14 -7.45
CA TYR A 33 -22.11 -39.87 -7.72
C TYR A 33 -21.88 -39.27 -9.13
N LEU A 34 -22.79 -39.52 -10.07
CA LEU A 34 -22.77 -38.91 -11.40
C LEU A 34 -23.05 -37.40 -11.38
N SER A 35 -23.84 -36.90 -10.42
CA SER A 35 -24.04 -35.45 -10.26
C SER A 35 -22.78 -34.76 -9.72
N GLN A 36 -22.01 -35.47 -8.87
CA GLN A 36 -20.76 -34.95 -8.29
C GLN A 36 -19.59 -34.96 -9.30
N GLN A 37 -19.60 -35.88 -10.27
CA GLN A 37 -18.61 -35.91 -11.36
C GLN A 37 -18.92 -34.92 -12.51
N LYS A 38 -20.17 -34.46 -12.66
CA LYS A 38 -20.51 -33.42 -13.65
C LYS A 38 -20.05 -32.01 -13.24
N SER A 39 -19.63 -31.80 -11.99
CA SER A 39 -19.09 -30.51 -11.54
C SER A 39 -17.56 -30.38 -11.67
N THR A 40 -16.86 -31.45 -12.04
CA THR A 40 -15.39 -31.48 -12.11
C THR A 40 -14.81 -31.47 -13.52
N GLY A 41 -15.60 -31.11 -14.54
CA GLY A 41 -15.07 -30.99 -15.90
C GLY A 41 -15.92 -30.12 -16.81
N ARG A 42 -15.62 -28.83 -16.87
CA ARG A 42 -15.68 -28.02 -18.11
C ARG A 42 -15.11 -26.62 -17.91
N GLY A 43 -14.16 -26.28 -18.77
CA GLY A 43 -13.85 -24.90 -19.18
C GLY A 43 -12.88 -24.17 -18.27
N GLY A 44 -11.66 -23.97 -18.76
CA GLY A 44 -10.76 -22.98 -18.19
C GLY A 44 -11.33 -21.58 -18.41
N ASP A 45 -12.09 -21.08 -17.44
CA ASP A 45 -12.35 -19.65 -17.32
C ASP A 45 -11.06 -19.01 -16.78
N LEU A 46 -10.59 -17.94 -17.44
CA LEU A 46 -9.37 -17.18 -17.12
C LEU A 46 -9.21 -16.86 -15.61
N LEU A 47 -10.34 -16.82 -14.88
CA LEU A 47 -10.43 -16.54 -13.45
C LEU A 47 -11.00 -17.70 -12.61
N GLY A 48 -11.60 -18.73 -13.21
CA GLY A 48 -12.18 -19.89 -12.52
C GLY A 48 -13.47 -19.63 -11.75
N GLU A 49 -14.09 -18.46 -11.95
CA GLU A 49 -15.33 -18.03 -11.28
C GLU A 49 -16.47 -17.80 -12.28
N ASN A 50 -17.70 -17.76 -11.77
CA ASN A 50 -18.90 -17.55 -12.59
C ASN A 50 -18.75 -16.30 -13.49
N ILE A 51 -18.90 -16.48 -14.80
CA ILE A 51 -18.82 -15.41 -15.81
C ILE A 51 -19.66 -14.18 -15.47
N TYR A 52 -20.85 -14.35 -14.89
CA TYR A 52 -21.71 -13.25 -14.48
C TYR A 52 -21.09 -12.43 -13.33
N LEU A 53 -20.40 -13.08 -12.38
CA LEU A 53 -19.69 -12.39 -11.30
C LEU A 53 -18.50 -11.60 -11.85
N VAL A 54 -17.76 -12.19 -12.81
CA VAL A 54 -16.63 -11.52 -13.47
C VAL A 54 -17.10 -10.27 -14.20
N LEU A 55 -18.11 -10.42 -15.07
CA LEU A 55 -18.67 -9.31 -15.83
C LEU A 55 -19.28 -8.23 -14.93
N PHE A 56 -20.00 -8.63 -13.87
CA PHE A 56 -20.56 -7.70 -12.89
C PHE A 56 -19.45 -6.88 -12.21
N THR A 57 -18.39 -7.53 -11.73
CA THR A 57 -17.29 -6.84 -11.03
C THR A 57 -16.57 -5.86 -11.96
N ILE A 58 -16.31 -6.28 -13.20
CA ILE A 58 -15.67 -5.43 -14.22
C ILE A 58 -16.57 -4.22 -14.53
N ALA A 59 -17.85 -4.46 -14.84
CA ALA A 59 -18.79 -3.39 -15.14
C ALA A 59 -18.93 -2.40 -13.97
N LEU A 60 -18.97 -2.90 -12.73
CA LEU A 60 -19.04 -2.08 -11.53
C LEU A 60 -17.78 -1.23 -11.34
N ARG A 61 -16.57 -1.78 -11.55
CA ARG A 61 -15.33 -0.99 -11.43
C ARG A 61 -15.14 0.01 -12.56
N ILE A 62 -15.61 -0.30 -13.77
CA ILE A 62 -15.67 0.66 -14.88
C ILE A 62 -16.64 1.79 -14.54
N CYS A 63 -17.85 1.47 -14.04
CA CYS A 63 -18.81 2.48 -13.59
C CYS A 63 -18.21 3.36 -12.47
N ASN A 64 -17.57 2.75 -11.47
CA ASN A 64 -16.86 3.47 -10.42
C ASN A 64 -15.79 4.43 -10.97
N CYS A 65 -15.03 4.00 -11.98
CA CYS A 65 -14.02 4.84 -12.63
C CYS A 65 -14.62 6.13 -13.22
N PHE A 66 -15.80 6.04 -13.84
CA PHE A 66 -16.49 7.20 -14.42
C PHE A 66 -17.20 8.08 -13.39
N LEU A 67 -17.65 7.49 -12.27
CA LEU A 67 -18.30 8.21 -11.18
C LEU A 67 -17.30 9.01 -10.34
N VAL A 68 -16.09 8.49 -10.13
CA VAL A 68 -15.02 9.21 -9.42
C VAL A 68 -14.37 10.21 -10.37
N GLN A 69 -14.80 11.47 -10.32
CA GLN A 69 -14.24 12.53 -11.19
C GLN A 69 -13.35 13.54 -10.45
N THR A 70 -13.25 13.43 -9.12
CA THR A 70 -12.46 14.32 -8.28
C THR A 70 -10.99 13.93 -8.27
N SER A 71 -10.09 14.87 -7.96
CA SER A 71 -8.69 14.57 -7.57
C SER A 71 -8.60 14.31 -6.07
N PHE A 72 -7.70 13.42 -5.63
CA PHE A 72 -7.48 13.15 -4.21
C PHE A 72 -6.15 13.73 -3.73
N VAL A 73 -5.04 13.21 -4.25
CA VAL A 73 -3.68 13.63 -3.90
C VAL A 73 -2.87 13.88 -5.16
N PRO A 74 -1.91 14.83 -5.14
CA PRO A 74 -1.05 15.10 -6.29
C PRO A 74 -0.32 13.84 -6.81
N ASP A 75 -0.02 12.89 -5.92
CA ASP A 75 0.64 11.62 -6.23
C ASP A 75 -0.09 10.78 -7.30
N GLU A 76 -1.40 10.99 -7.50
CA GLU A 76 -2.19 10.35 -8.56
C GLU A 76 -1.63 10.65 -9.97
N TYR A 77 -0.99 11.80 -10.14
CA TYR A 77 -0.42 12.26 -11.41
C TYR A 77 1.11 12.26 -11.35
N TRP A 78 1.69 12.85 -10.30
CA TRP A 78 3.13 13.13 -10.22
C TRP A 78 4.00 11.93 -9.84
N GLN A 79 3.42 10.82 -9.40
CA GLN A 79 4.15 9.56 -9.17
C GLN A 79 3.89 8.49 -10.24
N SER A 80 2.98 8.74 -11.19
CA SER A 80 2.58 7.73 -12.18
C SER A 80 2.38 8.32 -13.57
N LEU A 81 1.27 9.04 -13.81
CA LEU A 81 0.84 9.44 -15.16
C LEU A 81 1.77 10.46 -15.82
N GLU A 82 2.16 11.52 -15.11
CA GLU A 82 3.03 12.56 -15.66
C GLU A 82 4.42 11.98 -15.99
N VAL A 83 4.91 11.10 -15.13
CA VAL A 83 6.19 10.42 -15.29
C VAL A 83 6.13 9.50 -16.51
N ALA A 84 5.06 8.72 -16.62
CA ALA A 84 4.80 7.86 -17.78
C ALA A 84 4.69 8.65 -19.09
N HIS A 85 4.06 9.83 -19.04
CA HIS A 85 3.98 10.74 -20.16
C HIS A 85 5.37 11.23 -20.58
N HIS A 86 6.18 11.72 -19.62
CA HIS A 86 7.56 12.12 -19.87
C HIS A 86 8.41 10.99 -20.48
N MET A 87 8.23 9.75 -20.03
CA MET A 87 8.94 8.58 -20.59
C MET A 87 8.66 8.32 -22.07
N VAL A 88 7.47 8.70 -22.57
CA VAL A 88 7.05 8.41 -23.95
C VAL A 88 7.25 9.60 -24.88
N PHE A 89 6.88 10.79 -24.42
CA PHE A 89 6.84 12.00 -25.24
C PHE A 89 8.04 12.92 -25.04
N ASN A 90 8.92 12.63 -24.06
CA ASN A 90 10.11 13.43 -23.73
C ASN A 90 9.79 14.89 -23.33
N TYR A 91 8.58 15.16 -22.83
CA TYR A 91 8.20 16.42 -22.21
C TYR A 91 7.24 16.19 -21.04
N GLY A 92 7.13 17.18 -20.17
CA GLY A 92 6.41 17.08 -18.89
C GLY A 92 7.31 17.43 -17.72
N TYR A 93 6.78 17.40 -16.51
CA TYR A 93 7.52 17.80 -15.31
C TYR A 93 7.80 16.63 -14.36
N LEU A 94 9.09 16.38 -14.12
CA LEU A 94 9.56 15.46 -13.09
C LEU A 94 9.78 16.21 -11.78
N THR A 95 9.10 15.78 -10.72
CA THR A 95 9.25 16.33 -9.37
C THR A 95 10.65 16.05 -8.81
N TRP A 96 10.99 16.76 -7.73
CA TRP A 96 12.28 16.60 -7.05
C TRP A 96 12.55 15.16 -6.60
N GLU A 97 11.51 14.38 -6.24
CA GLU A 97 11.66 12.96 -5.83
C GLU A 97 12.28 12.10 -6.95
N TRP A 98 11.97 12.41 -8.21
CA TRP A 98 12.53 11.73 -9.38
C TRP A 98 13.95 12.22 -9.66
N ARG A 99 14.23 13.51 -9.46
CA ARG A 99 15.58 14.07 -9.62
C ARG A 99 16.57 13.47 -8.60
N GLU A 100 16.11 13.32 -7.36
CA GLU A 100 16.83 12.67 -6.25
C GLU A 100 16.75 11.13 -6.29
N ARG A 101 16.04 10.56 -7.28
CA ARG A 101 15.98 9.12 -7.53
C ARG A 101 15.45 8.32 -6.34
N LEU A 102 14.42 8.87 -5.70
CA LEU A 102 13.69 8.26 -4.58
C LEU A 102 12.56 7.34 -5.04
N ARG A 103 12.16 7.42 -6.31
CA ARG A 103 11.08 6.66 -6.92
C ARG A 103 11.58 5.88 -8.14
N GLY A 104 11.00 4.70 -8.37
CA GLY A 104 11.40 3.80 -9.44
C GLY A 104 10.42 3.82 -10.60
N TYR A 105 10.90 3.54 -11.80
CA TYR A 105 10.08 3.63 -13.02
C TYR A 105 9.20 2.40 -13.26
N THR A 106 9.30 1.34 -12.46
CA THR A 106 8.54 0.09 -12.64
C THR A 106 7.02 0.30 -12.71
N TYR A 107 6.44 1.15 -11.86
CA TYR A 107 5.00 1.43 -11.90
C TYR A 107 4.60 2.39 -13.04
N PRO A 108 5.27 3.55 -13.23
CA PRO A 108 5.04 4.40 -14.41
C PRO A 108 5.18 3.66 -15.74
N LEU A 109 6.09 2.67 -15.84
CA LEU A 109 6.31 1.91 -17.06
C LEU A 109 5.05 1.18 -17.57
N ILE A 110 4.16 0.77 -16.67
CA ILE A 110 2.88 0.15 -17.03
C ILE A 110 2.04 1.16 -17.84
N PHE A 111 1.95 2.41 -17.39
CA PHE A 111 1.20 3.46 -18.07
C PHE A 111 1.95 4.00 -19.29
N ALA A 112 3.28 4.09 -19.23
CA ALA A 112 4.11 4.48 -20.37
C ALA A 112 3.94 3.49 -21.54
N SER A 113 3.79 2.21 -21.24
CA SER A 113 3.50 1.19 -22.26
C SER A 113 2.15 1.45 -22.94
N ILE A 114 1.12 1.82 -22.17
CA ILE A 114 -0.20 2.21 -22.70
C ILE A 114 -0.08 3.46 -23.59
N TYR A 115 0.62 4.49 -23.12
CA TYR A 115 0.83 5.72 -23.87
C TYR A 115 1.62 5.50 -25.16
N LYS A 116 2.64 4.64 -25.12
CA LYS A 116 3.42 4.30 -26.32
C LYS A 116 2.55 3.60 -27.36
N ILE A 117 1.68 2.67 -26.94
CA ILE A 117 0.73 2.01 -27.84
C ILE A 117 -0.23 3.04 -28.46
N LEU A 118 -0.79 3.95 -27.67
CA LEU A 118 -1.67 5.00 -28.18
C LEU A 118 -0.99 5.91 -29.20
N HIS A 119 0.24 6.31 -28.90
CA HIS A 119 1.05 7.13 -29.79
C HIS A 119 1.36 6.40 -31.11
N LEU A 120 1.73 5.11 -31.07
CA LEU A 120 1.94 4.29 -32.26
C LEU A 120 0.68 4.12 -33.12
N LEU A 121 -0.50 4.16 -32.49
CA LEU A 121 -1.80 4.12 -33.18
C LEU A 121 -2.29 5.48 -33.66
N GLY A 122 -1.55 6.58 -33.40
CA GLY A 122 -2.00 7.94 -33.69
C GLY A 122 -3.24 8.38 -32.90
N LYS A 123 -3.43 7.82 -31.70
CA LYS A 123 -4.59 8.05 -30.81
C LYS A 123 -4.17 8.63 -29.45
N ASP A 124 -3.23 9.55 -29.44
CA ASP A 124 -2.69 10.23 -28.25
C ASP A 124 -3.51 11.47 -27.83
N SER A 125 -4.83 11.47 -28.06
CA SER A 125 -5.71 12.51 -27.55
C SER A 125 -5.69 12.57 -26.01
N VAL A 126 -5.75 13.78 -25.45
CA VAL A 126 -5.71 14.04 -24.00
C VAL A 126 -6.74 13.21 -23.23
N GLN A 127 -7.96 13.07 -23.78
CA GLN A 127 -9.02 12.24 -23.19
C GLN A 127 -8.58 10.78 -22.99
N LEU A 128 -7.93 10.18 -23.99
CA LEU A 128 -7.47 8.79 -23.90
C LEU A 128 -6.28 8.64 -22.95
N LEU A 129 -5.38 9.62 -22.91
CA LEU A 129 -4.25 9.64 -21.97
C LEU A 129 -4.71 9.75 -20.51
N ILE A 130 -5.88 10.36 -20.26
CA ILE A 130 -6.48 10.43 -18.92
C ILE A 130 -7.26 9.14 -18.60
N TRP A 131 -8.17 8.71 -19.48
CA TRP A 131 -9.14 7.67 -19.14
C TRP A 131 -8.57 6.25 -19.22
N ILE A 132 -7.69 5.94 -20.17
CA ILE A 132 -7.21 4.56 -20.35
C ILE A 132 -6.39 4.06 -19.16
N PRO A 133 -5.44 4.83 -18.60
CA PRO A 133 -4.73 4.42 -17.37
C PRO A 133 -5.66 4.13 -16.20
N ARG A 134 -6.69 4.97 -16.02
CA ARG A 134 -7.68 4.80 -14.95
C ARG A 134 -8.54 3.55 -15.17
N LEU A 135 -8.94 3.28 -16.41
CA LEU A 135 -9.64 2.05 -16.77
C LEU A 135 -8.75 0.81 -16.54
N ALA A 136 -7.47 0.87 -16.91
CA ALA A 136 -6.52 -0.21 -16.65
C ALA A 136 -6.39 -0.47 -15.14
N GLN A 137 -6.28 0.57 -14.33
CA GLN A 137 -6.24 0.46 -12.87
C GLN A 137 -7.56 -0.11 -12.30
N ALA A 138 -8.71 0.31 -12.82
CA ALA A 138 -10.02 -0.23 -12.44
C ALA A 138 -10.15 -1.73 -12.76
N LEU A 139 -9.62 -2.18 -13.91
CA LEU A 139 -9.58 -3.60 -14.27
C LEU A 139 -8.68 -4.41 -13.33
N LEU A 140 -7.51 -3.88 -12.97
CA LEU A 140 -6.62 -4.50 -11.99
C LEU A 140 -7.30 -4.65 -10.62
N SER A 141 -8.05 -3.63 -10.18
CA SER A 141 -8.85 -3.72 -8.96
C SER A 141 -10.00 -4.72 -9.06
N ALA A 142 -10.68 -4.81 -10.21
CA ALA A 142 -11.70 -5.84 -10.42
C ALA A 142 -11.11 -7.25 -10.31
N ILE A 143 -9.92 -7.48 -10.87
CA ILE A 143 -9.21 -8.76 -10.74
C ILE A 143 -8.87 -9.04 -9.27
N ALA A 144 -8.40 -8.05 -8.52
CA ALA A 144 -8.12 -8.20 -7.09
C ALA A 144 -9.40 -8.57 -6.31
N ASP A 145 -10.52 -7.89 -6.55
CA ASP A 145 -11.79 -8.19 -5.86
C ASP A 145 -12.29 -9.62 -6.15
N LEU A 146 -12.15 -10.07 -7.40
CA LEU A 146 -12.48 -11.45 -7.78
C LEU A 146 -11.57 -12.47 -7.07
N ARG A 147 -10.27 -12.16 -6.95
CA ARG A 147 -9.33 -13.02 -6.20
C ARG A 147 -9.62 -13.01 -4.70
N LEU A 148 -10.09 -11.90 -4.13
CA LEU A 148 -10.56 -11.85 -2.74
C LEU A 148 -11.79 -12.76 -2.55
N TYR A 149 -12.76 -12.70 -3.46
CA TYR A 149 -13.92 -13.59 -3.45
C TYR A 149 -13.50 -15.07 -3.52
N SER A 150 -12.64 -15.43 -4.49
CA SER A 150 -12.11 -16.78 -4.63
C SER A 150 -11.33 -17.23 -3.39
N LEU A 151 -10.55 -16.33 -2.77
CA LEU A 151 -9.80 -16.60 -1.55
C LEU A 151 -10.73 -16.98 -0.39
N MET A 152 -11.80 -16.22 -0.16
CA MET A 152 -12.75 -16.53 0.90
C MET A 152 -13.57 -17.77 0.60
N LYS A 153 -13.91 -18.00 -0.67
CA LYS A 153 -14.62 -19.20 -1.11
C LYS A 153 -13.80 -20.48 -0.91
N GLN A 154 -12.47 -20.42 -1.07
CA GLN A 154 -11.59 -21.57 -0.80
C GLN A 154 -11.32 -21.80 0.69
N LEU A 155 -11.22 -20.74 1.50
CA LEU A 155 -10.94 -20.85 2.94
C LEU A 155 -12.18 -21.20 3.77
N GLU A 156 -13.34 -20.75 3.32
CA GLU A 156 -14.62 -20.88 4.02
C GLU A 156 -15.66 -21.56 3.11
N ASN A 157 -16.68 -20.80 2.72
CA ASN A 157 -17.80 -21.23 1.92
C ASN A 157 -18.27 -20.07 1.05
N GLN A 158 -19.22 -20.37 0.16
CA GLN A 158 -19.74 -19.37 -0.78
C GLN A 158 -20.48 -18.22 -0.10
N GLN A 159 -21.10 -18.44 1.06
CA GLN A 159 -21.87 -17.43 1.78
C GLN A 159 -20.96 -16.37 2.41
N VAL A 160 -19.89 -16.79 3.10
CA VAL A 160 -18.88 -15.89 3.65
C VAL A 160 -18.20 -15.11 2.53
N ALA A 161 -17.86 -15.77 1.42
CA ALA A 161 -17.25 -15.10 0.27
C ALA A 161 -18.13 -13.97 -0.29
N ARG A 162 -19.45 -14.18 -0.37
CA ARG A 162 -20.40 -13.14 -0.82
C ARG A 162 -20.42 -11.93 0.13
N TRP A 163 -20.39 -12.17 1.45
CA TRP A 163 -20.36 -11.08 2.43
C TRP A 163 -19.06 -10.31 2.40
N VAL A 164 -17.91 -10.98 2.31
CA VAL A 164 -16.61 -10.30 2.19
C VAL A 164 -16.54 -9.48 0.91
N PHE A 165 -17.02 -10.03 -0.20
CA PHE A 165 -17.09 -9.32 -1.47
C PHE A 165 -18.03 -8.11 -1.40
N PHE A 166 -19.20 -8.24 -0.77
CA PHE A 166 -20.10 -7.12 -0.52
C PHE A 166 -19.44 -6.02 0.30
N CYS A 167 -18.77 -6.35 1.42
CA CYS A 167 -18.02 -5.38 2.22
C CYS A 167 -16.91 -4.70 1.42
N GLN A 168 -16.19 -5.43 0.56
CA GLN A 168 -15.15 -4.86 -0.30
C GLN A 168 -15.72 -3.88 -1.33
N LEU A 169 -16.89 -4.18 -1.91
CA LEU A 169 -17.55 -3.30 -2.87
C LEU A 169 -18.17 -2.07 -2.20
N CYS A 170 -18.72 -2.20 -0.99
CA CYS A 170 -19.36 -1.11 -0.25
C CYS A 170 -18.38 -0.27 0.60
N SER A 171 -17.11 -0.64 0.65
CA SER A 171 -16.08 0.13 1.37
C SER A 171 -15.91 1.49 0.71
N TRP A 172 -16.27 2.57 1.42
CA TRP A 172 -16.24 3.92 0.87
C TRP A 172 -14.83 4.31 0.38
N PHE A 173 -13.79 3.95 1.14
CA PHE A 173 -12.42 4.30 0.80
C PHE A 173 -11.88 3.44 -0.35
N THR A 174 -12.24 2.15 -0.38
CA THR A 174 -11.92 1.29 -1.54
C THR A 174 -12.60 1.82 -2.79
N TRP A 175 -13.89 2.15 -2.71
CA TRP A 175 -14.65 2.76 -3.80
C TRP A 175 -13.97 4.02 -4.31
N TYR A 176 -13.56 4.90 -3.39
CA TYR A 176 -12.92 6.18 -3.70
C TYR A 176 -11.51 6.07 -4.31
N CYS A 177 -10.70 5.09 -3.90
CA CYS A 177 -9.28 5.01 -4.27
C CYS A 177 -8.96 3.96 -5.34
N CYS A 178 -9.74 2.88 -5.48
CA CYS A 178 -9.33 1.72 -6.28
C CYS A 178 -9.18 2.00 -7.80
N THR A 179 -9.82 3.03 -8.33
CA THR A 179 -9.72 3.40 -9.75
C THR A 179 -8.67 4.49 -10.02
N ARG A 180 -8.05 5.02 -8.96
CA ARG A 180 -7.00 6.04 -9.03
C ARG A 180 -5.63 5.40 -9.21
N THR A 181 -4.78 6.03 -10.01
CA THR A 181 -3.43 5.55 -10.38
C THR A 181 -2.39 5.81 -9.29
N LEU A 182 -2.73 5.40 -8.07
CA LEU A 182 -1.89 5.50 -6.88
C LEU A 182 -1.05 4.24 -6.70
N THR A 183 0.20 4.40 -6.28
CA THR A 183 1.07 3.29 -5.89
C THR A 183 0.47 2.48 -4.73
N ASN A 184 -0.27 3.13 -3.81
CA ASN A 184 -1.05 2.46 -2.75
C ASN A 184 -2.13 1.52 -3.30
N THR A 185 -2.80 1.94 -4.36
CA THR A 185 -3.82 1.10 -5.01
C THR A 185 -3.17 -0.12 -5.62
N MET A 186 -2.02 0.03 -6.27
CA MET A 186 -1.26 -1.09 -6.81
C MET A 186 -0.73 -2.03 -5.72
N GLU A 187 -0.22 -1.48 -4.61
CA GLU A 187 0.17 -2.24 -3.41
C GLU A 187 -1.00 -3.08 -2.88
N THR A 188 -2.21 -2.50 -2.82
CA THR A 188 -3.43 -3.20 -2.38
C THR A 188 -3.81 -4.32 -3.35
N VAL A 189 -3.82 -4.05 -4.66
CA VAL A 189 -4.13 -5.04 -5.71
C VAL A 189 -3.16 -6.23 -5.64
N LEU A 190 -1.85 -5.95 -5.61
CA LEU A 190 -0.83 -6.99 -5.55
C LEU A 190 -0.93 -7.78 -4.24
N THR A 191 -1.21 -7.11 -3.13
CA THR A 191 -1.38 -7.77 -1.82
C THR A 191 -2.56 -8.72 -1.82
N ILE A 192 -3.72 -8.33 -2.36
CA ILE A 192 -4.90 -9.20 -2.43
C ILE A 192 -4.63 -10.44 -3.31
N ILE A 193 -4.00 -10.23 -4.48
CA ILE A 193 -3.67 -11.34 -5.38
C ILE A 193 -2.59 -12.23 -4.75
N ALA A 194 -1.62 -11.67 -4.04
CA ALA A 194 -0.62 -12.45 -3.31
C ALA A 194 -1.25 -13.28 -2.18
N LEU A 195 -2.19 -12.71 -1.42
CA LEU A 195 -2.94 -13.43 -0.38
C LEU A 195 -3.73 -14.63 -0.93
N PHE A 196 -4.17 -14.58 -2.20
CA PHE A 196 -4.82 -15.72 -2.86
C PHE A 196 -3.89 -16.95 -2.97
N TYR A 197 -2.60 -16.73 -3.22
CA TYR A 197 -1.56 -17.77 -3.33
C TYR A 197 -0.81 -18.05 -2.02
N TYR A 198 -1.02 -17.22 -1.00
CA TYR A 198 -0.30 -17.30 0.27
C TYR A 198 -0.68 -18.59 1.03
N PRO A 199 0.30 -19.27 1.66
CA PRO A 199 0.11 -20.54 2.37
C PRO A 199 -0.71 -20.42 3.66
N LEU A 200 -2.02 -20.24 3.54
CA LEU A 200 -2.97 -20.30 4.66
C LEU A 200 -3.48 -21.71 4.89
N GLU A 201 -3.75 -22.03 6.14
CA GLU A 201 -4.42 -23.28 6.53
C GLU A 201 -5.77 -23.42 5.81
N GLY A 202 -5.89 -24.46 4.99
CA GLY A 202 -7.08 -24.75 4.18
C GLY A 202 -7.08 -24.14 2.77
N SER A 203 -6.04 -23.39 2.38
CA SER A 203 -5.91 -22.89 1.01
C SER A 203 -5.57 -24.01 0.03
N LYS A 204 -6.22 -24.02 -1.14
CA LYS A 204 -6.03 -25.06 -2.18
C LYS A 204 -5.02 -24.64 -3.24
N PHE A 205 -4.88 -23.34 -3.47
CA PHE A 205 -4.05 -22.79 -4.55
C PHE A 205 -2.72 -22.23 -4.03
N MET A 206 -2.19 -22.79 -2.94
CA MET A 206 -0.94 -22.35 -2.34
C MET A 206 0.21 -22.44 -3.36
N ASN A 207 0.90 -21.33 -3.58
CA ASN A 207 2.09 -21.32 -4.40
C ASN A 207 3.06 -20.27 -3.89
N SER A 208 4.12 -20.79 -3.29
CA SER A 208 5.08 -19.96 -2.58
C SER A 208 5.80 -19.00 -3.54
N VAL A 209 6.22 -19.46 -4.72
CA VAL A 209 6.88 -18.63 -5.75
C VAL A 209 5.96 -17.51 -6.24
N LYS A 210 4.68 -17.81 -6.52
CA LYS A 210 3.72 -16.81 -7.04
C LYS A 210 3.46 -15.69 -6.05
N TYR A 211 3.14 -16.02 -4.79
CA TYR A 211 2.89 -14.97 -3.80
C TYR A 211 4.17 -14.18 -3.54
N SER A 212 5.33 -14.83 -3.39
CA SER A 212 6.59 -14.10 -3.12
C SER A 212 6.98 -13.19 -4.28
N SER A 213 6.68 -13.57 -5.52
CA SER A 213 6.93 -12.73 -6.71
C SER A 213 6.04 -11.48 -6.71
N LEU A 214 4.76 -11.63 -6.34
CA LEU A 214 3.83 -10.50 -6.22
C LEU A 214 4.21 -9.57 -5.06
N VAL A 215 4.67 -10.13 -3.94
CA VAL A 215 5.18 -9.35 -2.78
C VAL A 215 6.45 -8.61 -3.15
N ALA A 216 7.38 -9.26 -3.85
CA ALA A 216 8.60 -8.62 -4.33
C ALA A 216 8.28 -7.47 -5.30
N LEU A 217 7.34 -7.67 -6.24
CA LEU A 217 6.87 -6.61 -7.12
C LEU A 217 6.22 -5.46 -6.34
N ALA A 218 5.40 -5.76 -5.33
CA ALA A 218 4.79 -4.73 -4.47
C ALA A 218 5.86 -3.92 -3.72
N PHE A 219 6.91 -4.58 -3.23
CA PHE A 219 8.06 -3.92 -2.59
C PHE A 219 8.85 -3.03 -3.56
N ILE A 220 9.06 -3.47 -4.80
CA ILE A 220 9.74 -2.67 -5.83
C ILE A 220 8.94 -1.40 -6.14
N ILE A 221 7.62 -1.53 -6.32
CA ILE A 221 6.72 -0.40 -6.58
C ILE A 221 6.63 0.51 -5.37
N ARG A 222 6.57 -0.08 -4.18
CA ARG A 222 6.40 0.64 -2.92
C ARG A 222 7.14 -0.07 -1.78
N PRO A 223 8.31 0.44 -1.35
CA PRO A 223 9.11 -0.21 -0.31
C PRO A 223 8.38 -0.42 1.02
N THR A 224 7.37 0.40 1.34
CA THR A 224 6.55 0.26 2.55
C THR A 224 5.73 -1.04 2.58
N ALA A 225 5.50 -1.70 1.45
CA ALA A 225 4.77 -2.97 1.39
C ALA A 225 5.41 -4.06 2.26
N VAL A 226 6.73 -3.97 2.50
CA VAL A 226 7.43 -4.91 3.40
C VAL A 226 6.86 -4.85 4.81
N ILE A 227 6.42 -3.68 5.28
CA ILE A 227 5.88 -3.50 6.64
C ILE A 227 4.65 -4.39 6.81
N LEU A 228 3.72 -4.35 5.85
CA LEU A 228 2.54 -5.21 5.86
C LEU A 228 2.90 -6.69 5.75
N TRP A 229 3.90 -7.05 4.94
CA TRP A 229 4.24 -8.45 4.69
C TRP A 229 5.12 -9.09 5.76
N ILE A 230 5.81 -8.34 6.63
CA ILE A 230 6.68 -8.89 7.69
C ILE A 230 5.98 -9.97 8.54
N PRO A 231 4.80 -9.74 9.14
CA PRO A 231 4.15 -10.75 9.98
C PRO A 231 3.77 -12.02 9.19
N LEU A 232 3.38 -11.85 7.93
CA LEU A 232 2.98 -12.96 7.04
C LEU A 232 4.21 -13.77 6.59
N LEU A 233 5.27 -13.10 6.14
CA LEU A 233 6.51 -13.76 5.75
C LEU A 233 7.15 -14.49 6.94
N PHE A 234 7.13 -13.88 8.13
CA PHE A 234 7.61 -14.51 9.35
C PHE A 234 6.79 -15.75 9.71
N ARG A 235 5.45 -15.69 9.61
CA ARG A 235 4.58 -16.85 9.82
C ARG A 235 4.94 -17.99 8.86
N HIS A 236 5.04 -17.72 7.57
CA HIS A 236 5.38 -18.75 6.59
C HIS A 236 6.77 -19.35 6.86
N PHE A 237 7.76 -18.51 7.14
CA PHE A 237 9.11 -18.95 7.50
C PHE A 237 9.12 -19.84 8.75
N TRP A 238 8.28 -19.53 9.75
CA TRP A 238 8.19 -20.31 10.98
C TRP A 238 7.50 -21.67 10.78
N GLN A 239 6.49 -21.73 9.92
CA GLN A 239 5.75 -22.96 9.62
C GLN A 239 6.54 -23.92 8.74
N GLU A 240 7.45 -23.41 7.91
CA GLU A 240 8.22 -24.21 6.97
C GLU A 240 9.31 -25.03 7.69
N GLN A 241 9.35 -26.33 7.41
CA GLN A 241 10.35 -27.23 8.01
C GLN A 241 11.72 -27.05 7.34
N ARG A 242 11.73 -26.88 6.01
CA ARG A 242 12.96 -26.68 5.22
C ARG A 242 13.23 -25.19 5.00
N LYS A 243 13.63 -24.52 6.08
CA LYS A 243 13.87 -23.07 6.10
C LYS A 243 14.91 -22.61 5.07
N LEU A 244 15.98 -23.39 4.90
CA LEU A 244 17.05 -23.05 3.94
C LEU A 244 16.58 -23.16 2.50
N ASP A 245 15.81 -24.21 2.16
CA ASP A 245 15.27 -24.39 0.81
C ASP A 245 14.32 -23.23 0.44
N LEU A 246 13.46 -22.82 1.38
CA LEU A 246 12.57 -21.67 1.20
C LEU A 246 13.34 -20.38 0.91
N ILE A 247 14.42 -20.12 1.62
CA ILE A 247 15.24 -18.93 1.39
C ILE A 247 15.99 -19.03 0.06
N LEU A 248 16.76 -20.11 -0.14
CA LEU A 248 17.72 -20.24 -1.23
C LEU A 248 17.07 -20.51 -2.59
N HIS A 249 15.99 -21.29 -2.63
CA HIS A 249 15.35 -21.69 -3.89
C HIS A 249 14.12 -20.87 -4.23
N GLN A 250 13.61 -20.06 -3.30
CA GLN A 250 12.42 -19.28 -3.55
C GLN A 250 12.59 -17.78 -3.29
N PHE A 251 12.89 -17.37 -2.06
CA PHE A 251 12.96 -15.93 -1.76
C PHE A 251 14.16 -15.25 -2.44
N LEU A 252 15.34 -15.87 -2.41
CA LEU A 252 16.55 -15.31 -3.01
C LEU A 252 16.45 -15.23 -4.54
N PRO A 253 16.03 -16.27 -5.28
CA PRO A 253 15.88 -16.18 -6.74
C PRO A 253 14.80 -15.19 -7.15
N VAL A 254 13.65 -15.16 -6.46
CA VAL A 254 12.58 -14.19 -6.74
C VAL A 254 13.08 -12.77 -6.49
N GLY A 255 13.71 -12.52 -5.34
CA GLY A 255 14.28 -11.22 -5.00
C GLY A 255 15.31 -10.78 -6.02
N PHE A 256 16.25 -11.67 -6.39
CA PHE A 256 17.28 -11.40 -7.38
C PHE A 256 16.69 -11.03 -8.75
N VAL A 257 15.72 -11.80 -9.25
CA VAL A 257 15.06 -11.52 -10.53
C VAL A 257 14.32 -10.18 -10.48
N THR A 258 13.53 -9.93 -9.44
CA THR A 258 12.75 -8.68 -9.33
C THR A 258 13.61 -7.44 -9.15
N LEU A 259 14.68 -7.52 -8.34
CA LEU A 259 15.61 -6.41 -8.12
C LEU A 259 16.44 -6.15 -9.38
N SER A 260 16.91 -7.21 -10.05
CA SER A 260 17.64 -7.07 -11.32
C SER A 260 16.78 -6.39 -12.38
N PHE A 261 15.50 -6.78 -12.47
CA PHE A 261 14.55 -6.15 -13.39
C PHE A 261 14.34 -4.65 -13.06
N SER A 262 14.15 -4.31 -11.78
CA SER A 262 14.04 -2.89 -11.36
C SER A 262 15.32 -2.12 -11.69
N LEU A 263 16.49 -2.66 -11.37
CA LEU A 263 17.78 -2.01 -11.63
C LEU A 263 18.00 -1.75 -13.13
N ILE A 264 17.61 -2.69 -13.99
CA ILE A 264 17.69 -2.52 -15.44
C ILE A 264 16.75 -1.39 -15.90
N ILE A 265 15.49 -1.41 -15.45
CA ILE A 265 14.53 -0.34 -15.77
C ILE A 265 15.07 1.01 -15.31
N ASP A 266 15.49 1.11 -14.05
CA ASP A 266 15.97 2.35 -13.46
C ASP A 266 17.27 2.82 -14.13
N ARG A 267 18.15 1.91 -14.56
CA ARG A 267 19.36 2.25 -15.35
C ARG A 267 19.00 2.85 -16.72
N ILE A 268 17.97 2.31 -17.40
CA ILE A 268 17.53 2.82 -18.70
C ILE A 268 17.04 4.27 -18.58
N PHE A 269 16.22 4.58 -17.58
CA PHE A 269 15.60 5.90 -17.46
C PHE A 269 16.44 6.93 -16.69
N PHE A 270 17.19 6.54 -15.66
CA PHE A 270 18.10 7.46 -14.94
C PHE A 270 19.46 7.63 -15.61
N GLY A 271 19.79 6.78 -16.59
CA GLY A 271 21.11 6.77 -17.23
C GLY A 271 22.24 6.32 -16.29
N GLN A 272 21.96 5.81 -15.09
CA GLN A 272 22.93 5.29 -14.12
C GLN A 272 22.34 4.19 -13.23
N TRP A 273 23.20 3.27 -12.77
CA TRP A 273 22.79 2.20 -11.87
C TRP A 273 22.32 2.81 -10.54
N THR A 274 21.04 2.66 -10.26
CA THR A 274 20.39 3.31 -9.13
C THR A 274 19.54 2.29 -8.39
N LEU A 275 19.86 2.04 -7.13
CA LEU A 275 19.04 1.21 -6.26
C LEU A 275 18.04 2.10 -5.50
N VAL A 276 16.88 2.32 -6.12
CA VAL A 276 15.83 3.22 -5.61
C VAL A 276 15.41 2.86 -4.20
N GLN A 277 15.28 1.57 -3.88
CA GLN A 277 14.82 1.10 -2.57
C GLN A 277 15.81 1.48 -1.46
N TYR A 278 17.11 1.50 -1.76
CA TYR A 278 18.13 1.99 -0.83
C TYR A 278 18.07 3.50 -0.66
N ASN A 279 17.91 4.26 -1.76
CA ASN A 279 17.77 5.72 -1.69
C ASN A 279 16.53 6.11 -0.88
N PHE A 280 15.41 5.43 -1.10
CA PHE A 280 14.17 5.61 -0.35
C PHE A 280 14.39 5.37 1.15
N LEU A 281 15.06 4.26 1.52
CA LEU A 281 15.37 3.95 2.91
C LEU A 281 16.29 5.02 3.53
N LYS A 282 17.34 5.41 2.81
CA LYS A 282 18.29 6.42 3.27
C LYS A 282 17.60 7.76 3.52
N PHE A 283 16.76 8.19 2.59
CA PHE A 283 16.10 9.50 2.68
C PHE A 283 14.98 9.52 3.73
N ASN A 284 14.08 8.54 3.70
CA ASN A 284 12.88 8.56 4.54
C ASN A 284 13.13 8.07 5.97
N VAL A 285 14.00 7.08 6.16
CA VAL A 285 14.22 6.44 7.46
C VAL A 285 15.52 6.91 8.10
N LEU A 286 16.65 6.86 7.38
CA LEU A 286 17.95 7.20 7.97
C LEU A 286 18.16 8.70 8.16
N GLN A 287 17.69 9.51 7.21
CA GLN A 287 17.78 10.98 7.27
C GLN A 287 16.55 11.63 7.92
N ASN A 288 15.50 10.84 8.22
CA ASN A 288 14.28 11.23 8.94
C ASN A 288 13.58 12.50 8.40
N VAL A 289 13.71 12.76 7.09
CA VAL A 289 13.13 13.95 6.43
C VAL A 289 11.60 13.85 6.34
N GLY A 290 11.03 12.66 6.53
CA GLY A 290 9.58 12.44 6.61
C GLY A 290 8.90 13.20 7.75
N SER A 291 9.67 13.64 8.76
CA SER A 291 9.20 14.51 9.84
C SER A 291 8.82 15.93 9.39
N PHE A 292 9.27 16.35 8.20
CA PHE A 292 8.97 17.66 7.61
C PHE A 292 7.52 17.79 7.11
N TYR A 293 6.87 16.68 6.74
CA TYR A 293 5.52 16.67 6.14
C TYR A 293 4.38 16.70 7.16
N GLY A 294 4.70 16.95 8.43
CA GLY A 294 3.75 16.97 9.54
C GLY A 294 3.89 15.75 10.45
N SER A 295 3.42 15.91 11.67
CA SER A 295 3.44 14.86 12.67
C SER A 295 2.11 14.82 13.39
N HIS A 296 1.59 13.62 13.59
CA HIS A 296 0.45 13.39 14.45
C HIS A 296 0.87 12.63 15.71
N PRO A 297 0.08 12.71 16.81
CA PRO A 297 0.33 11.88 17.98
C PRO A 297 0.42 10.40 17.61
N TRP A 298 1.19 9.62 18.38
CA TRP A 298 1.40 8.19 18.12
C TRP A 298 0.08 7.42 17.96
N HIS A 299 -0.97 7.81 18.67
CA HIS A 299 -2.27 7.14 18.60
C HIS A 299 -3.10 7.51 17.36
N TRP A 300 -2.68 8.48 16.54
CA TRP A 300 -3.49 9.02 15.44
C TRP A 300 -3.96 7.97 14.44
N TYR A 301 -3.08 7.05 14.05
CA TYR A 301 -3.46 5.94 13.16
C TYR A 301 -4.53 5.04 13.79
N PHE A 302 -4.52 4.84 15.10
CA PHE A 302 -5.53 4.05 15.81
C PHE A 302 -6.83 4.84 16.06
N SER A 303 -6.73 6.11 16.44
CA SER A 303 -7.87 6.92 16.88
C SER A 303 -8.61 7.62 15.74
N GLN A 304 -7.92 7.95 14.64
CA GLN A 304 -8.47 8.76 13.54
C GLN A 304 -8.25 8.10 12.19
N GLY A 305 -7.00 7.78 11.83
CA GLY A 305 -6.67 7.27 10.49
C GLY A 305 -7.42 5.99 10.13
N PHE A 306 -7.31 4.96 10.98
CA PHE A 306 -7.97 3.67 10.75
C PHE A 306 -9.50 3.74 10.85
N PRO A 307 -10.11 4.40 11.85
CA PRO A 307 -11.55 4.66 11.89
C PRO A 307 -12.08 5.39 10.65
N ALA A 308 -11.37 6.41 10.16
CA ALA A 308 -11.77 7.16 8.97
C ALA A 308 -11.81 6.25 7.74
N VAL A 309 -10.76 5.45 7.51
CA VAL A 309 -10.70 4.53 6.37
C VAL A 309 -11.79 3.45 6.44
N LEU A 310 -12.06 2.88 7.61
CA LEU A 310 -13.12 1.88 7.77
C LEU A 310 -14.53 2.49 7.66
N GLY A 311 -14.72 3.73 8.14
CA GLY A 311 -16.02 4.41 8.13
C GLY A 311 -17.12 3.54 8.75
N THR A 312 -18.17 3.29 7.98
CA THR A 312 -19.33 2.46 8.40
C THR A 312 -18.98 0.99 8.66
N HIS A 313 -17.81 0.52 8.23
CA HIS A 313 -17.36 -0.85 8.52
C HIS A 313 -16.68 -1.02 9.89
N LEU A 314 -16.41 0.07 10.61
CA LEU A 314 -15.72 0.02 11.90
C LEU A 314 -16.43 -0.87 12.94
N PRO A 315 -17.76 -0.78 13.16
CA PRO A 315 -18.44 -1.65 14.13
C PRO A 315 -18.34 -3.14 13.76
N PHE A 316 -18.46 -3.46 12.47
CA PHE A 316 -18.33 -4.84 11.98
C PHE A 316 -16.90 -5.37 12.15
N PHE A 317 -15.89 -4.53 11.94
CA PHE A 317 -14.50 -4.88 12.20
C PHE A 317 -14.27 -5.19 13.69
N ILE A 318 -14.73 -4.33 14.60
CA ILE A 318 -14.59 -4.53 16.05
C ILE A 318 -15.30 -5.82 16.47
N HIS A 319 -16.51 -6.05 15.99
CA HIS A 319 -17.25 -7.29 16.26
C HIS A 319 -16.50 -8.53 15.74
N GLY A 320 -15.93 -8.43 14.53
CA GLY A 320 -15.10 -9.47 13.93
C GLY A 320 -13.83 -9.78 14.74
N CYS A 321 -13.17 -8.78 15.33
CA CYS A 321 -11.99 -8.98 16.17
C CYS A 321 -12.27 -9.89 17.38
N LEU A 322 -13.50 -9.87 17.91
CA LEU A 322 -13.90 -10.66 19.07
C LEU A 322 -14.34 -12.09 18.70
N LEU A 323 -14.99 -12.25 17.54
CA LEU A 323 -15.64 -13.52 17.15
C LEU A 323 -14.89 -14.33 16.09
N ALA A 324 -13.97 -13.72 15.35
CA ALA A 324 -13.33 -14.39 14.22
C ALA A 324 -12.55 -15.64 14.66
N PRO A 325 -12.62 -16.74 13.88
CA PRO A 325 -11.82 -17.94 14.11
C PRO A 325 -10.33 -17.64 14.29
N LYS A 326 -9.65 -18.41 15.14
CA LYS A 326 -8.22 -18.23 15.46
C LYS A 326 -7.32 -18.16 14.22
N ARG A 327 -7.67 -18.85 13.13
CA ARG A 327 -6.93 -18.83 11.86
C ARG A 327 -6.77 -17.42 11.24
N TYR A 328 -7.72 -16.51 11.48
CA TYR A 328 -7.70 -15.14 10.97
C TYR A 328 -6.97 -14.15 11.85
N ARG A 329 -6.52 -14.56 13.05
CA ARG A 329 -5.75 -13.69 13.93
C ARG A 329 -4.48 -13.15 13.29
N ILE A 330 -3.91 -13.86 12.32
CA ILE A 330 -2.75 -13.34 11.58
C ILE A 330 -3.06 -12.04 10.82
N PHE A 331 -4.27 -11.89 10.28
CA PHE A 331 -4.66 -10.68 9.57
C PHE A 331 -4.83 -9.52 10.56
N LEU A 332 -5.42 -9.79 11.73
CA LEU A 332 -5.50 -8.80 12.80
C LEU A 332 -4.11 -8.38 13.29
N VAL A 333 -3.20 -9.34 13.51
CA VAL A 333 -1.80 -9.06 13.87
C VAL A 333 -1.13 -8.21 12.78
N THR A 334 -1.39 -8.50 11.50
CA THR A 334 -0.84 -7.74 10.38
C THR A 334 -1.35 -6.30 10.36
N VAL A 335 -2.65 -6.08 10.60
CA VAL A 335 -3.25 -4.74 10.73
C VAL A 335 -2.64 -3.99 11.90
N LEU A 336 -2.62 -4.59 13.10
CA LEU A 336 -2.09 -3.96 14.31
C LEU A 336 -0.60 -3.63 14.16
N TRP A 337 0.20 -4.55 13.61
CA TRP A 337 1.61 -4.34 13.31
C TRP A 337 1.80 -3.14 12.38
N THR A 338 1.04 -3.07 11.29
CA THR A 338 1.16 -1.97 10.32
C THR A 338 0.82 -0.63 10.96
N LEU A 339 -0.25 -0.57 11.75
CA LEU A 339 -0.63 0.66 12.48
C LEU A 339 0.43 1.05 13.50
N LEU A 340 0.98 0.09 14.26
CA LEU A 340 2.05 0.35 15.24
C LEU A 340 3.31 0.92 14.58
N VAL A 341 3.74 0.36 13.45
CA VAL A 341 4.91 0.85 12.73
C VAL A 341 4.67 2.27 12.25
N TYR A 342 3.56 2.55 11.57
CA TYR A 342 3.25 3.90 11.08
C TYR A 342 3.10 4.93 12.21
N SER A 343 2.60 4.51 13.37
CA SER A 343 2.51 5.35 14.57
C SER A 343 3.84 5.79 15.16
N HIS A 344 4.94 5.07 14.92
CA HIS A 344 6.27 5.33 15.52
C HIS A 344 7.32 5.81 14.52
N VAL A 345 6.99 5.87 13.22
CA VAL A 345 7.91 6.34 12.18
C VAL A 345 8.01 7.88 12.17
N HIS A 346 7.04 8.60 12.74
CA HIS A 346 7.04 10.07 12.79
C HIS A 346 7.29 10.57 14.21
N HIS A 347 8.20 11.55 14.36
CA HIS A 347 8.38 12.28 15.62
C HIS A 347 7.39 13.44 15.72
N PRO A 348 6.77 13.67 16.88
CA PRO A 348 5.95 14.84 17.11
C PRO A 348 6.83 16.09 17.08
N LEU A 349 6.73 16.86 16.00
CA LEU A 349 7.28 18.20 15.89
C LEU A 349 6.13 19.20 16.06
N PRO A 350 6.12 20.01 17.13
CA PRO A 350 5.13 21.05 17.27
C PRO A 350 5.36 22.09 16.17
N MET A 351 4.49 22.07 15.15
CA MET A 351 4.51 23.01 14.04
C MET A 351 3.17 23.74 13.95
N ARG A 352 3.23 25.03 13.66
CA ARG A 352 2.06 25.87 13.36
C ARG A 352 2.25 26.49 11.99
N PHE A 353 1.21 26.40 11.16
CA PHE A 353 1.10 27.10 9.90
C PHE A 353 -0.11 28.02 9.95
N LEU A 354 -0.11 29.07 9.12
CA LEU A 354 -1.27 29.94 8.96
C LEU A 354 -2.42 29.13 8.35
N GLN A 355 -3.56 29.09 9.03
CA GLN A 355 -4.71 28.30 8.61
C GLN A 355 -5.55 29.07 7.58
N CYS A 356 -6.25 28.31 6.75
CA CYS A 356 -7.29 28.82 5.85
C CYS A 356 -8.61 28.07 6.11
N PRO A 357 -9.23 28.22 7.30
CA PRO A 357 -10.50 27.55 7.56
C PRO A 357 -11.60 28.13 6.67
N PRO A 358 -12.55 27.31 6.19
CA PRO A 358 -13.71 27.82 5.45
C PRO A 358 -14.59 28.69 6.38
N ASP A 359 -15.29 29.69 5.82
CA ASP A 359 -16.26 30.48 6.59
C ASP A 359 -17.45 29.62 6.98
N LEU A 360 -17.53 29.26 8.27
CA LEU A 360 -18.67 28.53 8.84
C LEU A 360 -19.69 29.49 9.49
N THR A 361 -19.44 30.80 9.44
CA THR A 361 -20.24 31.83 10.12
C THR A 361 -21.18 32.61 9.19
N GLY A 362 -21.01 32.48 7.87
CA GLY A 362 -21.88 33.09 6.86
C GLY A 362 -21.74 34.61 6.77
N LYS A 363 -20.58 35.15 7.14
CA LYS A 363 -20.31 36.60 7.13
C LYS A 363 -19.65 36.98 5.81
N SER A 364 -20.15 38.02 5.15
CA SER A 364 -19.58 38.52 3.89
C SER A 364 -18.11 38.97 4.00
N ASP A 365 -17.70 39.38 5.20
CA ASP A 365 -16.39 39.99 5.45
C ASP A 365 -15.43 39.02 6.17
N TYR A 366 -15.68 37.71 6.08
CA TYR A 366 -14.80 36.71 6.68
C TYR A 366 -13.45 36.70 5.96
N LEU A 367 -12.38 36.94 6.71
CA LEU A 367 -10.99 36.79 6.25
C LEU A 367 -10.35 35.59 6.95
N VAL A 368 -9.68 34.75 6.16
CA VAL A 368 -8.91 33.62 6.71
C VAL A 368 -7.69 34.11 7.48
N GLU A 369 -7.19 33.32 8.43
CA GLU A 369 -6.02 33.66 9.26
C GLU A 369 -4.82 34.08 8.41
N ALA A 370 -4.57 33.36 7.31
CA ALA A 370 -3.52 33.73 6.35
C ALA A 370 -3.72 35.14 5.76
N ASP A 371 -4.94 35.52 5.39
CA ASP A 371 -5.21 36.84 4.82
C ASP A 371 -5.01 37.94 5.87
N ILE A 372 -5.46 37.71 7.10
CA ILE A 372 -5.25 38.63 8.23
C ILE A 372 -3.75 38.81 8.51
N PHE A 373 -2.96 37.73 8.46
CA PHE A 373 -1.52 37.81 8.59
C PHE A 373 -0.89 38.66 7.49
N TYR A 374 -1.20 38.38 6.20
CA TYR A 374 -0.60 39.11 5.07
C TYR A 374 -1.09 40.56 4.94
N LEU A 375 -2.14 40.99 5.65
CA LEU A 375 -2.52 42.41 5.74
C LEU A 375 -1.55 43.22 6.60
N ASN A 376 -1.02 42.63 7.67
CA ASN A 376 0.00 43.26 8.53
C ASN A 376 0.77 42.19 9.33
N PRO A 377 1.82 41.58 8.73
CA PRO A 377 2.52 40.46 9.35
C PRO A 377 3.12 40.79 10.71
N LEU A 378 3.71 41.98 10.84
CA LEU A 378 4.38 42.42 12.06
C LEU A 378 3.40 42.59 13.23
N LYS A 379 2.26 43.25 13.00
CA LYS A 379 1.21 43.40 14.02
C LYS A 379 0.63 42.04 14.42
N TRP A 380 0.44 41.15 13.45
CA TRP A 380 -0.05 39.81 13.71
C TRP A 380 0.93 39.02 14.59
N LEU A 381 2.22 39.04 14.26
CA LEU A 381 3.27 38.33 15.01
C LEU A 381 3.37 38.81 16.46
N TYR A 382 3.34 40.12 16.70
CA TYR A 382 3.36 40.65 18.07
C TYR A 382 2.08 40.35 18.85
N ARG A 383 0.92 40.30 18.16
CA ARG A 383 -0.34 39.93 18.81
C ARG A 383 -0.36 38.47 19.22
N GLU A 384 0.20 37.59 18.38
CA GLU A 384 0.22 36.15 18.60
C GLU A 384 1.29 35.73 19.61
N PHE A 385 2.49 36.30 19.49
CA PHE A 385 3.66 35.95 20.29
C PHE A 385 3.99 37.06 21.30
N GLN A 386 3.08 37.29 22.24
CA GLN A 386 3.24 38.33 23.28
C GLN A 386 4.28 37.94 24.35
N ASN A 387 4.46 36.64 24.60
CA ASN A 387 5.30 36.13 25.68
C ASN A 387 6.47 35.31 25.15
N ASP A 388 7.60 35.36 25.87
CA ASP A 388 8.80 34.58 25.52
C ASP A 388 8.56 33.06 25.48
N SER A 389 7.57 32.59 26.25
CA SER A 389 7.15 31.19 26.32
C SER A 389 6.33 30.73 25.12
N THR A 390 5.68 31.64 24.38
CA THR A 390 4.89 31.30 23.18
C THR A 390 5.69 31.46 21.89
N LEU A 391 6.83 32.15 21.92
CA LEU A 391 7.72 32.31 20.79
C LEU A 391 8.26 30.95 20.30
N PRO A 392 8.19 30.67 18.99
CA PRO A 392 8.70 29.44 18.44
C PRO A 392 10.24 29.37 18.52
N THR A 393 10.79 28.17 18.44
CA THR A 393 12.26 28.00 18.34
C THR A 393 12.76 28.31 16.94
N HIS A 394 11.94 28.04 15.92
CA HIS A 394 12.25 28.25 14.52
C HIS A 394 11.12 28.99 13.81
N LEU A 395 11.47 29.86 12.87
CA LEU A 395 10.55 30.50 11.94
C LEU A 395 10.95 30.13 10.51
N ILE A 396 9.97 29.67 9.73
CA ILE A 396 10.14 29.32 8.32
C ILE A 396 9.28 30.28 7.52
N ILE A 397 9.91 31.10 6.68
CA ILE A 397 9.23 32.16 5.92
C ILE A 397 9.68 32.17 4.48
N PHE A 398 8.83 32.66 3.58
CA PHE A 398 9.28 33.01 2.23
C PHE A 398 10.14 34.27 2.25
N SER A 399 11.09 34.36 1.33
CA SER A 399 12.04 35.47 1.24
C SER A 399 11.37 36.84 1.14
N ILE A 400 10.17 36.91 0.56
CA ILE A 400 9.42 38.16 0.42
C ILE A 400 8.94 38.75 1.75
N LEU A 401 8.80 37.93 2.79
CA LEU A 401 8.35 38.38 4.11
C LEU A 401 9.48 38.98 4.95
N GLU A 402 10.76 38.74 4.61
CA GLU A 402 11.91 39.09 5.45
C GLU A 402 11.90 40.57 5.83
N GLU A 403 11.71 41.47 4.85
CA GLU A 403 11.74 42.92 5.09
C GLU A 403 10.65 43.39 6.07
N GLU A 404 9.43 42.87 5.92
CA GLU A 404 8.27 43.30 6.73
C GLU A 404 8.37 42.84 8.18
N ILE A 405 8.93 41.66 8.43
CA ILE A 405 9.02 41.08 9.79
C ILE A 405 10.40 41.23 10.42
N ASN A 406 11.36 41.85 9.72
CA ASN A 406 12.73 42.05 10.22
C ASN A 406 12.77 42.67 11.64
N PRO A 407 11.95 43.68 12.00
CA PRO A 407 11.95 44.22 13.36
C PRO A 407 11.57 43.17 14.42
N PHE A 408 10.68 42.23 14.10
CA PHE A 408 10.30 41.11 14.97
C PHE A 408 11.41 40.07 15.10
N LEU A 409 12.12 39.78 14.00
CA LEU A 409 13.25 38.84 14.00
C LEU A 409 14.39 39.36 14.89
N ILE A 410 14.75 40.65 14.74
CA ILE A 410 15.81 41.30 15.52
C ILE A 410 15.43 41.37 17.00
N SER A 411 14.23 41.84 17.33
CA SER A 411 13.80 42.02 18.72
C SER A 411 13.79 40.71 19.51
N ASN A 412 13.49 39.60 18.83
CA ASN A 412 13.42 38.26 19.43
C ASN A 412 14.64 37.38 19.17
N LYS A 413 15.74 37.91 18.61
CA LYS A 413 17.04 37.22 18.38
C LYS A 413 16.95 35.97 17.51
N TYR A 414 16.22 36.11 16.40
CA TYR A 414 16.20 35.10 15.35
C TYR A 414 17.38 35.31 14.40
N GLU A 415 18.17 34.26 14.20
CA GLU A 415 19.29 34.25 13.24
C GLU A 415 18.97 33.30 12.09
N ARG A 416 19.29 33.71 10.87
CA ARG A 416 19.07 32.88 9.69
C ARG A 416 20.07 31.73 9.66
N THR A 417 19.58 30.49 9.69
CA THR A 417 20.40 29.28 9.74
C THR A 417 20.41 28.49 8.45
N ALA A 418 19.34 28.58 7.65
CA ALA A 418 19.28 27.90 6.36
C ALA A 418 18.50 28.70 5.31
N VAL A 419 18.85 28.46 4.04
CA VAL A 419 18.20 29.05 2.87
C VAL A 419 17.96 27.94 1.85
N PHE A 420 16.72 27.82 1.40
CA PHE A 420 16.31 26.84 0.39
C PHE A 420 15.76 27.55 -0.83
N PHE A 421 16.19 27.13 -2.02
CA PHE A 421 15.58 27.60 -3.26
C PHE A 421 14.12 27.08 -3.36
N HIS A 422 13.17 27.98 -3.67
CA HIS A 422 11.75 27.63 -3.82
C HIS A 422 11.28 27.67 -5.28
N THR A 423 11.41 28.83 -5.95
CA THR A 423 10.91 29.01 -7.31
C THR A 423 11.64 30.13 -8.05
N HIS A 424 11.71 30.01 -9.38
CA HIS A 424 12.19 31.09 -10.25
C HIS A 424 11.11 32.15 -10.50
N PHE A 425 9.84 31.85 -10.24
CA PHE A 425 8.69 32.72 -10.50
C PHE A 425 7.92 32.95 -9.19
N PRO A 426 8.38 33.88 -8.32
CA PRO A 426 7.67 34.22 -7.10
C PRO A 426 6.34 34.91 -7.42
N GLU A 427 5.29 34.59 -6.66
CA GLU A 427 3.96 35.16 -6.87
C GLU A 427 3.33 35.57 -5.54
N ARG A 428 3.02 36.86 -5.41
CA ARG A 428 2.35 37.52 -4.26
C ARG A 428 2.91 37.11 -2.89
N ARG A 429 2.45 35.97 -2.35
CA ARG A 429 2.80 35.43 -1.03
C ARG A 429 4.00 34.49 -1.05
N THR A 430 4.41 34.03 -2.22
CA THR A 430 5.52 33.09 -2.39
C THR A 430 6.78 33.82 -2.85
N GLY A 431 7.91 33.53 -2.21
CA GLY A 431 9.22 34.11 -2.50
C GLY A 431 10.10 33.15 -3.30
N SER A 432 11.18 33.65 -3.91
CA SER A 432 12.12 32.81 -4.66
C SER A 432 12.86 31.81 -3.78
N HIS A 433 13.00 32.13 -2.48
CA HIS A 433 13.66 31.30 -1.49
C HIS A 433 12.79 31.15 -0.23
N ILE A 434 13.05 30.10 0.53
CA ILE A 434 12.53 29.88 1.89
C ILE A 434 13.69 30.10 2.86
N TYR A 435 13.47 30.94 3.86
CA TYR A 435 14.42 31.22 4.93
C TYR A 435 14.00 30.53 6.21
N VAL A 436 14.97 29.91 6.89
CA VAL A 436 14.80 29.33 8.21
C VAL A 436 15.59 30.17 9.20
N TYR A 437 14.90 30.70 10.22
CA TYR A 437 15.50 31.38 11.35
C TYR A 437 15.41 30.54 12.60
N GLU A 438 16.46 30.55 13.41
CA GLU A 438 16.53 29.91 14.72
C GLU A 438 16.66 30.99 15.81
N ARG A 439 15.88 30.86 16.89
CA ARG A 439 15.95 31.76 18.04
C ARG A 439 17.15 31.41 18.93
N LYS A 440 18.08 32.34 19.13
CA LYS A 440 19.20 32.17 20.08
C LYS A 440 18.74 32.51 21.51
N LEU A 441 18.49 31.48 22.32
CA LEU A 441 18.24 31.63 23.75
C LEU A 441 19.56 31.93 24.49
N LYS A 442 19.55 32.91 25.42
CA LYS A 442 20.68 33.14 26.33
C LYS A 442 20.84 31.91 27.23
N GLY A 443 21.87 31.09 27.01
CA GLY A 443 22.31 30.08 27.99
C GLY A 443 22.46 28.63 27.55
N LYS A 444 22.82 28.32 26.29
CA LYS A 444 23.57 27.09 26.01
C LYS A 444 24.91 27.47 25.39
N LEU A 445 25.95 27.46 26.22
CA LEU A 445 27.31 27.32 25.72
C LEU A 445 27.34 26.09 24.81
N ASN A 446 27.92 26.26 23.63
CA ASN A 446 28.33 25.17 22.75
C ASN A 446 29.06 24.11 23.59
N GLN A 447 28.44 22.96 23.81
CA GLN A 447 29.19 21.73 24.03
C GLN A 447 29.29 21.07 22.66
N THR A 448 30.50 21.20 22.14
CA THR A 448 31.08 20.55 20.95
C THR A 448 30.81 19.07 20.87
#